data_AF-A0A7G1PDE4-F1
#
_entry.id   AF-A0A7G1PDE4-F1
#
_cell.length_a   1.000
_cell.length_b   1.000
_cell.length_c   1.000
_cell.angle_alpha   90.00
_cell.angle_beta   90.00
_cell.angle_gamma   90.00
#
_symmetry.space_group_name_H-M   'P 1'
#
loop_
_entity.id
_entity.type
_entity.pdbx_description
1 polymer ?
#
loop_
_entity_poly.entity_id
_entity_poly.type
_entity_poly.pdbx_seq_one_letter_code
_entity_poly.pdbx_strand_id
1 'polypeptide(L)'
;MPYGHREGATPLGQWVAEQRWAYGAGQMSGQRAARLEKLGMVWSLADERFQENLEAAKAYYEQHWTLCAPRSASVLDRPLGMWLANLRRQGALDGHPEWESALLEVDEDWNPKWPADWQRHYAALREMVAEENVPVHVEPGVTVHGMDIGRWLERMRRHAIWHQLTDGQRERLEQLGITPLAPEPEAPGKSPQAPLGAFEKGVAALAQYKARTGSVTVPRAHVEALPDGSEVKLGVFLSNSKSRRAKLTADKLAALAGLGLEWAAEEGAA
;
A
#
# COMPACT_ATOMS: atom_id res chain seq x y z
N MET A 1 5.80 -44.93 -5.78
CA MET A 1 6.08 -45.97 -6.79
C MET A 1 5.77 -45.46 -8.19
N PRO A 2 6.73 -45.50 -9.14
CA PRO A 2 6.48 -45.16 -10.54
C PRO A 2 5.49 -46.13 -11.22
N TYR A 3 4.69 -45.66 -12.17
CA TYR A 3 3.68 -46.49 -12.86
C TYR A 3 4.29 -47.72 -13.55
N GLY A 4 5.47 -47.56 -14.18
CA GLY A 4 6.17 -48.66 -14.86
C GLY A 4 6.92 -49.62 -13.93
N HIS A 5 6.88 -49.43 -12.61
CA HIS A 5 7.63 -50.27 -11.68
C HIS A 5 7.09 -51.71 -11.62
N ARG A 6 8.00 -52.68 -11.62
CA ARG A 6 7.72 -54.12 -11.53
C ARG A 6 8.52 -54.75 -10.41
N GLU A 7 7.88 -55.63 -9.63
CA GLU A 7 8.55 -56.57 -8.74
C GLU A 7 8.42 -57.98 -9.34
N GLY A 8 9.53 -58.51 -9.88
CA GLY A 8 9.50 -59.77 -10.63
C GLY A 8 8.52 -59.72 -11.80
N ALA A 9 7.57 -60.66 -11.84
CA ALA A 9 6.52 -60.69 -12.86
C ALA A 9 5.36 -59.72 -12.58
N THR A 10 5.29 -59.13 -11.38
CA THR A 10 4.15 -58.34 -10.92
C THR A 10 4.29 -56.88 -11.35
N PRO A 11 3.35 -56.31 -12.14
CA PRO A 11 3.33 -54.89 -12.48
C PRO A 11 2.82 -54.05 -11.30
N LEU A 12 3.64 -53.98 -10.25
CA LEU A 12 3.27 -53.35 -8.98
C LEU A 12 2.88 -51.88 -9.15
N GLY A 13 3.55 -51.13 -10.03
CA GLY A 13 3.20 -49.74 -10.33
C GLY A 13 1.79 -49.57 -10.92
N GLN A 14 1.39 -50.48 -11.81
CA GLN A 14 0.04 -50.51 -12.38
C GLN A 14 -0.99 -50.93 -11.33
N TRP A 15 -0.70 -51.96 -10.54
CA TRP A 15 -1.58 -52.41 -9.46
C TRP A 15 -1.82 -51.31 -8.42
N VAL A 16 -0.79 -50.56 -8.02
CA VAL A 16 -0.91 -49.39 -7.13
C VAL A 16 -1.81 -48.32 -7.75
N ALA A 17 -1.67 -48.04 -9.05
CA ALA A 17 -2.52 -47.08 -9.74
C ALA A 17 -4.00 -47.52 -9.74
N GLU A 18 -4.27 -48.81 -9.98
CA GLU A 18 -5.62 -49.38 -9.89
C GLU A 18 -6.19 -49.26 -8.46
N GLN A 19 -5.37 -49.50 -7.42
CA GLN A 19 -5.81 -49.33 -6.04
C GLN A 19 -6.20 -47.87 -5.74
N ARG A 20 -5.40 -46.90 -6.20
CA ARG A 20 -5.71 -45.47 -6.03
C ARG A 20 -6.99 -45.07 -6.72
N TRP A 21 -7.20 -45.54 -7.94
CA TRP A 21 -8.45 -45.31 -8.67
C TRP A 21 -9.65 -45.91 -7.95
N ALA A 22 -9.56 -47.17 -7.51
CA ALA A 22 -10.65 -47.83 -6.79
C ALA A 22 -10.98 -47.16 -5.46
N TYR A 23 -9.97 -46.64 -4.76
CA TYR A 23 -10.15 -45.85 -3.53
C TYR A 23 -10.87 -44.53 -3.82
N GLY A 24 -10.39 -43.74 -4.79
CA GLY A 24 -11.02 -42.47 -5.17
C GLY A 24 -12.44 -42.62 -5.74
N ALA A 25 -12.73 -43.75 -6.39
CA ALA A 25 -14.07 -44.09 -6.88
C ALA A 25 -15.02 -44.61 -5.79
N GLY A 26 -14.58 -44.72 -4.53
CA GLY A 26 -15.38 -45.29 -3.44
C GLY A 26 -15.68 -46.79 -3.59
N GLN A 27 -14.95 -47.50 -4.46
CA GLN A 27 -15.15 -48.93 -4.75
C GLN A 27 -14.32 -49.83 -3.84
N MET A 28 -13.50 -49.26 -2.96
CA MET A 28 -12.67 -49.99 -2.01
C MET A 28 -13.35 -50.09 -0.64
N SER A 29 -13.36 -51.29 -0.05
CA SER A 29 -13.86 -51.45 1.33
C SER A 29 -12.92 -50.77 2.34
N GLY A 30 -13.48 -50.21 3.40
CA GLY A 30 -12.69 -49.54 4.45
C GLY A 30 -11.65 -50.46 5.11
N GLN A 31 -11.93 -51.76 5.27
CA GLN A 31 -10.95 -52.71 5.78
C GLN A 31 -9.76 -52.92 4.83
N ARG A 32 -9.99 -52.89 3.52
CA ARG A 32 -8.92 -53.02 2.53
C ARG A 32 -8.08 -51.75 2.47
N ALA A 33 -8.72 -50.58 2.47
CA ALA A 33 -8.02 -49.29 2.56
C ALA A 33 -7.13 -49.23 3.80
N ALA A 34 -7.67 -49.54 4.98
CA ALA A 34 -6.93 -49.51 6.25
C ALA A 34 -5.73 -50.48 6.28
N ARG A 35 -5.81 -51.64 5.58
CA ARG A 35 -4.65 -52.55 5.45
C ARG A 35 -3.57 -51.96 4.56
N LEU A 36 -3.95 -51.33 3.45
CA LEU A 36 -3.00 -50.71 2.54
C LEU A 36 -2.34 -49.47 3.17
N GLU A 37 -3.10 -48.69 3.94
CA GLU A 37 -2.58 -47.58 4.75
C GLU A 37 -1.55 -48.04 5.79
N LYS A 38 -1.81 -49.15 6.49
CA LYS A 38 -0.82 -49.76 7.41
C LYS A 38 0.48 -50.18 6.71
N LEU A 39 0.43 -50.43 5.40
CA LEU A 39 1.60 -50.74 4.58
C LEU A 39 2.26 -49.49 3.97
N GLY A 40 1.78 -48.29 4.32
CA GLY A 40 2.31 -47.02 3.82
C GLY A 40 1.76 -46.59 2.46
N MET A 41 0.59 -47.09 2.06
CA MET A 41 -0.05 -46.69 0.80
C MET A 41 -0.48 -45.22 0.86
N VAL A 42 0.15 -44.38 0.02
CA VAL A 42 -0.31 -43.01 -0.22
C VAL A 42 -1.34 -43.02 -1.35
N TRP A 43 -2.55 -42.55 -1.08
CA TRP A 43 -3.66 -42.50 -2.04
C TRP A 43 -3.52 -41.35 -3.05
N SER A 44 -3.20 -40.15 -2.56
CA SER A 44 -2.99 -38.95 -3.36
C SER A 44 -1.69 -38.28 -2.95
N LEU A 45 -0.73 -38.20 -3.89
CA LEU A 45 0.50 -37.43 -3.69
C LEU A 45 0.22 -35.93 -3.62
N ALA A 46 -0.89 -35.48 -4.19
CA ALA A 46 -1.30 -34.08 -4.11
C ALA A 46 -1.75 -33.73 -2.70
N ASP A 47 -2.56 -34.61 -2.08
CA ASP A 47 -3.07 -34.42 -0.72
C ASP A 47 -1.92 -34.49 0.29
N GLU A 48 -0.99 -35.44 0.13
CA GLU A 48 0.20 -35.54 0.98
C GLU A 48 1.03 -34.24 0.91
N ARG A 49 1.31 -33.74 -0.31
CA ARG A 49 1.99 -32.46 -0.50
C ARG A 49 1.20 -31.29 0.07
N PHE A 50 -0.13 -31.31 -0.06
CA PHE A 50 -0.98 -30.28 0.51
C PHE A 50 -0.83 -30.26 2.03
N GLN A 51 -0.90 -31.41 2.69
CA GLN A 51 -0.71 -31.52 4.15
C GLN A 51 0.67 -31.05 4.58
N GLU A 52 1.74 -31.43 3.88
CA GLU A 52 3.10 -30.93 4.17
C GLU A 52 3.18 -29.39 4.07
N ASN A 53 2.57 -28.79 3.05
CA ASN A 53 2.55 -27.34 2.91
C ASN A 53 1.61 -26.67 3.93
N LEU A 54 0.54 -27.34 4.34
CA LEU A 54 -0.37 -26.85 5.39
C LEU A 54 0.34 -26.80 6.74
N GLU A 55 1.18 -27.78 7.08
CA GLU A 55 2.02 -27.71 8.27
C GLU A 55 3.01 -26.54 8.21
N ALA A 56 3.62 -26.28 7.04
CA ALA A 56 4.43 -25.08 6.84
C ALA A 56 3.61 -23.78 6.97
N ALA A 57 2.34 -23.80 6.55
CA ALA A 57 1.42 -22.67 6.68
C ALA A 57 1.07 -22.38 8.13
N LYS A 58 0.76 -23.43 8.93
CA LYS A 58 0.52 -23.31 10.37
C LYS A 58 1.75 -22.75 11.09
N ALA A 59 2.94 -23.28 10.81
CA ALA A 59 4.19 -22.78 11.39
C ALA A 59 4.46 -21.30 11.03
N TYR A 60 4.11 -20.88 9.81
CA TYR A 60 4.17 -19.47 9.42
C TYR A 60 3.13 -18.63 10.15
N TYR A 61 1.89 -19.13 10.26
CA TYR A 61 0.80 -18.43 10.94
C TYR A 61 1.10 -18.21 12.42
N GLU A 62 1.68 -19.18 13.11
CA GLU A 62 2.09 -19.03 14.52
C GLU A 62 3.07 -17.87 14.73
N GLN A 63 3.89 -17.56 13.72
CA GLN A 63 4.92 -16.51 13.80
C GLN A 63 4.46 -15.16 13.25
N HIS A 64 3.56 -15.15 12.27
CA HIS A 64 3.19 -13.96 11.49
C HIS A 64 1.70 -13.62 11.54
N TRP A 65 0.89 -14.48 12.16
CA TRP A 65 -0.54 -14.32 12.43
C TRP A 65 -1.44 -14.11 11.20
N THR A 66 -0.90 -14.42 10.03
CA THR A 66 -1.65 -14.46 8.77
C THR A 66 -0.98 -15.40 7.78
N LEU A 67 -1.76 -15.98 6.88
CA LEU A 67 -1.28 -16.70 5.69
C LEU A 67 -1.02 -15.76 4.50
N CYS A 68 -1.12 -14.44 4.65
CA CYS A 68 -0.76 -13.49 3.59
C CYS A 68 0.76 -13.33 3.38
N ALA A 69 1.48 -14.46 3.32
CA ALA A 69 2.94 -14.51 3.16
C ALA A 69 3.42 -13.84 1.85
N PRO A 70 4.58 -13.14 1.87
CA PRO A 70 5.25 -12.68 0.66
C PRO A 70 5.57 -13.86 -0.27
N ARG A 71 5.59 -13.66 -1.60
CA ARG A 71 5.84 -14.75 -2.57
C ARG A 71 7.18 -15.47 -2.38
N SER A 72 8.18 -14.79 -1.82
CA SER A 72 9.50 -15.33 -1.53
C SER A 72 9.57 -16.12 -0.21
N ALA A 73 8.52 -16.10 0.62
CA ALA A 73 8.51 -16.76 1.91
C ALA A 73 8.66 -18.27 1.74
N SER A 74 9.59 -18.86 2.50
CA SER A 74 9.82 -20.29 2.57
C SER A 74 9.89 -20.74 4.02
N VAL A 75 9.19 -21.84 4.35
CA VAL A 75 9.07 -22.40 5.71
C VAL A 75 9.12 -23.92 5.59
N LEU A 76 9.86 -24.59 6.48
CA LEU A 76 10.07 -26.05 6.45
C LEU A 76 10.53 -26.57 5.07
N ASP A 77 11.47 -25.84 4.44
CA ASP A 77 11.97 -26.11 3.08
C ASP A 77 10.90 -26.09 1.98
N ARG A 78 9.73 -25.49 2.24
CA ARG A 78 8.63 -25.35 1.28
C ARG A 78 8.49 -23.90 0.82
N PRO A 79 8.26 -23.65 -0.48
CA PRO A 79 8.03 -22.31 -1.03
C PRO A 79 6.61 -21.82 -0.73
N LEU A 80 6.32 -21.61 0.56
CA LEU A 80 4.99 -21.32 1.10
C LEU A 80 4.30 -20.13 0.40
N GLY A 81 5.03 -19.03 0.20
CA GLY A 81 4.48 -17.83 -0.41
C GLY A 81 3.99 -18.04 -1.84
N MET A 82 4.73 -18.82 -2.62
CA MET A 82 4.36 -19.18 -3.99
C MET A 82 3.18 -20.17 -3.99
N TRP A 83 3.20 -21.16 -3.09
CA TRP A 83 2.13 -22.14 -2.95
C TRP A 83 0.79 -21.48 -2.61
N LEU A 84 0.74 -20.61 -1.61
CA LEU A 84 -0.47 -19.85 -1.26
C LEU A 84 -0.93 -18.95 -2.41
N ALA A 85 0.00 -18.28 -3.10
CA ALA A 85 -0.34 -17.47 -4.27
C ALA A 85 -0.94 -18.30 -5.43
N ASN A 86 -0.54 -19.56 -5.58
CA ASN A 86 -1.11 -20.47 -6.56
C ASN A 86 -2.53 -20.91 -6.17
N LEU A 87 -2.77 -21.22 -4.89
CA LEU A 87 -4.10 -21.63 -4.40
C LEU A 87 -5.14 -20.51 -4.43
N ARG A 88 -4.72 -19.24 -4.39
CA ARG A 88 -5.63 -18.09 -4.52
C ARG A 88 -6.11 -17.84 -5.96
N ARG A 89 -5.57 -18.54 -6.96
CA ARG A 89 -6.04 -18.37 -8.35
C ARG A 89 -7.43 -18.95 -8.51
N GLN A 90 -8.23 -18.34 -9.37
CA GLN A 90 -9.54 -18.87 -9.73
C GLN A 90 -9.41 -20.29 -10.29
N GLY A 91 -10.20 -21.22 -9.74
CA GLY A 91 -10.21 -22.63 -10.13
C GLY A 91 -9.07 -23.49 -9.55
N ALA A 92 -8.15 -22.92 -8.76
CA ALA A 92 -7.03 -23.68 -8.19
C ALA A 92 -7.44 -24.71 -7.14
N LEU A 93 -8.63 -24.54 -6.54
CA LEU A 93 -9.19 -25.43 -5.51
C LEU A 93 -10.37 -26.25 -6.06
N ASP A 94 -10.62 -26.22 -7.38
CA ASP A 94 -11.71 -26.98 -7.99
C ASP A 94 -11.52 -28.48 -7.74
N GLY A 95 -12.53 -29.12 -7.13
CA GLY A 95 -12.47 -30.52 -6.75
C GLY A 95 -11.80 -30.82 -5.40
N HIS A 96 -11.37 -29.78 -4.67
CA HIS A 96 -10.71 -29.90 -3.36
C HIS A 96 -11.32 -28.95 -2.28
N PRO A 97 -12.62 -29.02 -1.99
CA PRO A 97 -13.26 -28.17 -0.96
C PRO A 97 -12.67 -28.39 0.45
N GLU A 98 -12.09 -29.55 0.72
CA GLU A 98 -11.42 -29.88 1.96
C GLU A 98 -10.12 -29.09 2.15
N TRP A 99 -9.43 -28.73 1.07
CA TRP A 99 -8.23 -27.90 1.13
C TRP A 99 -8.56 -26.46 1.48
N GLU A 100 -9.63 -25.92 0.88
CA GLU A 100 -10.14 -24.59 1.22
C GLU A 100 -10.55 -24.52 2.70
N SER A 101 -11.30 -25.53 3.16
CA SER A 101 -11.75 -25.63 4.56
C SER A 101 -10.56 -25.66 5.53
N ALA A 102 -9.52 -26.45 5.23
CA ALA A 102 -8.34 -26.54 6.08
C ALA A 102 -7.54 -25.22 6.14
N LEU A 103 -7.49 -24.45 5.05
CA LEU A 103 -6.85 -23.13 5.05
C LEU A 103 -7.65 -22.10 5.84
N LEU A 104 -8.98 -22.11 5.70
CA LEU A 104 -9.88 -21.23 6.47
C LEU A 104 -9.85 -21.51 7.96
N GLU A 105 -9.63 -22.76 8.37
CA GLU A 105 -9.45 -23.13 9.78
C GLU A 105 -8.18 -22.50 10.39
N VAL A 106 -7.12 -22.34 9.58
CA VAL A 106 -5.87 -21.70 10.02
C VAL A 106 -5.97 -20.18 9.99
N ASP A 107 -6.50 -19.60 8.90
CA ASP A 107 -6.67 -18.16 8.75
C ASP A 107 -7.93 -17.86 7.94
N GLU A 108 -8.93 -17.25 8.58
CA GLU A 108 -10.17 -16.81 7.93
C GLU A 108 -9.90 -15.88 6.73
N ASP A 109 -8.81 -15.11 6.79
CA ASP A 109 -8.40 -14.14 5.79
C ASP A 109 -7.24 -14.66 4.93
N TRP A 110 -7.05 -15.98 4.80
CA TRP A 110 -5.97 -16.52 3.98
C TRP A 110 -6.08 -16.08 2.52
N ASN A 111 -7.29 -15.78 2.02
CA ASN A 111 -7.56 -15.25 0.69
C ASN A 111 -8.41 -13.96 0.75
N PRO A 112 -7.82 -12.83 1.16
CA PRO A 112 -8.58 -11.62 1.42
C PRO A 112 -9.00 -10.90 0.13
N LYS A 113 -10.10 -10.13 0.20
CA LYS A 113 -10.57 -9.28 -0.90
C LYS A 113 -9.77 -7.97 -1.07
N TRP A 114 -8.87 -7.69 -0.14
CA TRP A 114 -7.98 -6.52 -0.11
C TRP A 114 -6.52 -6.94 -0.34
N PRO A 115 -5.58 -5.99 -0.50
CA PRO A 115 -4.18 -6.32 -0.74
C PRO A 115 -3.57 -7.16 0.40
N ALA A 116 -2.86 -8.24 0.05
CA ALA A 116 -2.17 -9.09 1.03
C ALA A 116 -1.15 -8.31 1.89
N ASP A 117 -0.58 -7.22 1.36
CA ASP A 117 0.28 -6.33 2.14
C ASP A 117 -0.45 -5.63 3.27
N TRP A 118 -1.67 -5.15 3.01
CA TRP A 118 -2.51 -4.58 4.05
C TRP A 118 -2.83 -5.64 5.12
N GLN A 119 -3.15 -6.87 4.71
CA GLN A 119 -3.46 -7.95 5.66
C GLN A 119 -2.29 -8.26 6.59
N ARG A 120 -1.05 -8.26 6.09
CA ARG A 120 0.15 -8.48 6.93
C ARG A 120 0.33 -7.39 7.98
N HIS A 121 0.15 -6.12 7.61
CA HIS A 121 0.26 -5.02 8.57
C HIS A 121 -0.88 -5.05 9.59
N TYR A 122 -2.10 -5.36 9.14
CA TYR A 122 -3.26 -5.50 10.00
C TYR A 122 -3.09 -6.64 11.01
N ALA A 123 -2.65 -7.83 10.59
CA ALA A 123 -2.40 -8.96 11.46
C ALA A 123 -1.37 -8.62 12.55
N ALA A 124 -0.24 -8.01 12.17
CA ALA A 124 0.76 -7.55 13.13
C ALA A 124 0.18 -6.54 14.13
N LEU A 125 -0.61 -5.57 13.65
CA LEU A 125 -1.24 -4.59 14.53
C LEU A 125 -2.27 -5.21 15.47
N ARG A 126 -3.09 -6.15 15.00
CA ARG A 126 -4.09 -6.87 15.80
C ARG A 126 -3.44 -7.53 17.01
N GLU A 127 -2.33 -8.23 16.79
CA GLU A 127 -1.63 -8.95 17.85
C GLU A 127 -0.94 -7.99 18.83
N MET A 128 -0.31 -6.93 18.33
CA MET A 128 0.26 -5.89 19.21
C MET A 128 -0.80 -5.29 20.15
N VAL A 129 -2.00 -5.01 19.63
CA VAL A 129 -3.11 -4.47 20.43
C VAL A 129 -3.65 -5.50 21.42
N ALA A 130 -3.68 -6.78 21.03
CA ALA A 130 -4.14 -7.87 21.90
C ALA A 130 -3.20 -8.13 23.09
N GLU A 131 -1.88 -8.07 22.89
CA GLU A 131 -0.89 -8.37 23.92
C GLU A 131 -0.73 -7.25 24.97
N GLU A 132 -0.73 -5.99 24.55
CA GLU A 132 -0.32 -4.91 25.44
C GLU A 132 -1.46 -4.21 26.20
N ASN A 133 -2.74 -4.51 25.88
CA ASN A 133 -3.90 -3.74 26.39
C ASN A 133 -3.68 -2.21 26.22
N VAL A 134 -2.87 -1.85 25.21
CA VAL A 134 -2.33 -0.52 24.99
C VAL A 134 -3.35 0.30 24.22
N PRO A 135 -3.56 1.57 24.59
CA PRO A 135 -4.52 2.43 23.91
C PRO A 135 -4.02 2.75 22.49
N VAL A 136 -4.49 2.03 21.46
CA VAL A 136 -4.67 2.34 20.00
C VAL A 136 -3.59 3.23 19.32
N HIS A 137 -2.44 3.42 19.92
CA HIS A 137 -1.41 4.35 19.51
C HIS A 137 -0.09 3.61 19.39
N VAL A 138 0.34 3.42 18.15
CA VAL A 138 1.62 2.81 17.81
C VAL A 138 2.50 3.91 17.23
N GLU A 139 3.60 4.21 17.93
CA GLU A 139 4.55 5.24 17.51
C GLU A 139 5.20 4.89 16.16
N PRO A 140 5.38 5.86 15.24
CA PRO A 140 6.13 5.64 14.01
C PRO A 140 7.52 5.04 14.26
N GLY A 141 7.89 4.01 13.51
CA GLY A 141 9.17 3.30 13.68
C GLY A 141 9.10 2.03 14.52
N VAL A 142 7.96 1.72 15.16
CA VAL A 142 7.72 0.38 15.72
C VAL A 142 7.58 -0.61 14.56
N THR A 143 8.46 -1.61 14.54
CA THR A 143 8.51 -2.60 13.45
C THR A 143 8.19 -4.00 13.92
N VAL A 144 7.45 -4.75 13.10
CA VAL A 144 7.13 -6.17 13.30
C VAL A 144 7.46 -6.91 12.00
N HIS A 145 8.33 -7.91 12.08
CA HIS A 145 8.91 -8.60 10.91
C HIS A 145 9.48 -7.65 9.83
N GLY A 146 10.04 -6.52 10.24
CA GLY A 146 10.58 -5.50 9.34
C GLY A 146 9.53 -4.58 8.68
N MET A 147 8.25 -4.72 9.01
CA MET A 147 7.19 -3.80 8.59
C MET A 147 7.01 -2.69 9.64
N ASP A 148 7.04 -1.42 9.22
CA ASP A 148 6.81 -0.27 10.11
C ASP A 148 5.30 -0.08 10.35
N ILE A 149 4.81 -0.68 11.43
CA ILE A 149 3.39 -0.70 11.78
C ILE A 149 2.93 0.69 12.21
N GLY A 150 3.77 1.45 12.93
CA GLY A 150 3.45 2.81 13.37
C GLY A 150 3.22 3.77 12.21
N ARG A 151 4.14 3.83 11.24
CA ARG A 151 3.96 4.67 10.03
C ARG A 151 2.79 4.18 9.18
N TRP A 152 2.60 2.87 9.07
CA TRP A 152 1.47 2.32 8.33
C TRP A 152 0.15 2.74 8.96
N LEU A 153 0.01 2.63 10.29
CA LEU A 153 -1.19 3.00 11.05
C LEU A 153 -1.46 4.51 10.95
N GLU A 154 -0.44 5.35 11.11
CA GLU A 154 -0.56 6.81 10.93
C GLU A 154 -1.14 7.15 9.55
N ARG A 155 -0.61 6.50 8.50
CA ARG A 155 -1.10 6.67 7.13
C ARG A 155 -2.54 6.20 6.97
N MET A 156 -2.92 5.06 7.54
CA MET A 156 -4.29 4.53 7.45
C MET A 156 -5.30 5.49 8.08
N ARG A 157 -4.94 6.12 9.21
CA ARG A 157 -5.83 7.07 9.92
C ARG A 157 -5.98 8.42 9.22
N ARG A 158 -5.21 8.74 8.17
CA ARG A 158 -5.38 9.99 7.42
C ARG A 158 -6.70 9.98 6.67
N HIS A 159 -7.48 11.06 6.78
CA HIS A 159 -8.82 11.17 6.20
C HIS A 159 -8.87 10.75 4.71
N ALA A 160 -7.93 11.23 3.89
CA ALA A 160 -7.88 10.89 2.46
C ALA A 160 -7.68 9.39 2.18
N ILE A 161 -6.95 8.69 3.05
CA ILE A 161 -6.72 7.24 2.92
C ILE A 161 -7.89 6.47 3.54
N TRP A 162 -8.39 6.91 4.70
CA TRP A 162 -9.50 6.27 5.41
C TRP A 162 -10.73 6.12 4.52
N HIS A 163 -11.10 7.16 3.75
CA HIS A 163 -12.23 7.10 2.81
C HIS A 163 -11.97 6.26 1.55
N GLN A 164 -10.74 5.88 1.27
CA GLN A 164 -10.38 4.98 0.17
C GLN A 164 -10.31 3.51 0.61
N LEU A 165 -10.27 3.24 1.91
CA LEU A 165 -10.32 1.87 2.44
C LEU A 165 -11.66 1.21 2.07
N THR A 166 -11.65 -0.08 1.80
CA THR A 166 -12.89 -0.84 1.61
C THR A 166 -13.65 -0.96 2.93
N ASP A 167 -14.95 -1.24 2.87
CA ASP A 167 -15.79 -1.37 4.07
C ASP A 167 -15.22 -2.38 5.06
N GLY A 168 -14.81 -3.57 4.58
CA GLY A 168 -14.18 -4.60 5.42
C GLY A 168 -12.83 -4.18 6.02
N GLN A 169 -12.05 -3.34 5.35
CA GLN A 169 -10.80 -2.80 5.92
C GLN A 169 -11.09 -1.80 7.04
N ARG A 170 -12.09 -0.94 6.88
CA ARG A 170 -12.49 0.03 7.91
C ARG A 170 -13.07 -0.67 9.13
N GLU A 171 -14.00 -1.61 8.92
CA GLU A 171 -14.62 -2.40 10.00
C GLU A 171 -13.57 -3.12 10.84
N ARG A 172 -12.56 -3.74 10.22
CA ARG A 172 -11.45 -4.40 10.91
C ARG A 172 -10.60 -3.44 11.75
N LEU A 173 -10.30 -2.24 11.23
CA LEU A 173 -9.57 -1.23 12.01
C LEU A 173 -10.42 -0.70 13.18
N GLU A 174 -11.70 -0.45 12.94
CA GLU A 174 -12.65 0.02 13.96
C GLU A 174 -12.86 -1.03 15.08
N GLN A 175 -12.85 -2.32 14.76
CA GLN A 175 -12.87 -3.41 15.75
C GLN A 175 -11.67 -3.38 16.70
N LEU A 176 -10.52 -2.86 16.25
CA LEU A 176 -9.34 -2.62 17.09
C LEU A 176 -9.38 -1.25 17.79
N GLY A 177 -10.49 -0.52 17.70
CA GLY A 177 -10.67 0.82 18.26
C GLY A 177 -9.99 1.93 17.45
N ILE A 178 -9.45 1.63 16.27
CA ILE A 178 -8.73 2.59 15.43
C ILE A 178 -9.77 3.45 14.70
N THR A 179 -9.67 4.76 14.92
CA THR A 179 -10.51 5.76 14.26
C THR A 179 -9.66 6.67 13.38
N PRO A 180 -10.24 7.27 12.33
CA PRO A 180 -9.53 8.27 11.53
C PRO A 180 -9.07 9.40 12.44
N LEU A 181 -7.92 10.00 12.11
CA LEU A 181 -7.52 11.25 12.73
C LEU A 181 -8.63 12.26 12.50
N ALA A 182 -8.93 13.05 13.55
CA ALA A 182 -9.81 14.20 13.38
C ALA A 182 -9.32 14.99 12.16
N PRO A 183 -10.23 15.43 11.27
CA PRO A 183 -9.80 16.34 10.21
C PRO A 183 -9.02 17.45 10.91
N GLU A 184 -7.79 17.71 10.45
CA GLU A 184 -7.07 18.88 10.95
C GLU A 184 -8.07 20.02 10.90
N PRO A 185 -8.31 20.73 12.02
CA PRO A 185 -9.19 21.89 11.97
C PRO A 185 -8.66 22.71 10.82
N GLU A 186 -9.50 22.99 9.83
CA GLU A 186 -9.15 23.95 8.80
C GLU A 186 -8.64 25.16 9.55
N ALA A 187 -7.33 25.39 9.53
CA ALA A 187 -6.76 26.61 10.05
C ALA A 187 -7.64 27.71 9.46
N PRO A 188 -8.21 28.61 10.29
CA PRO A 188 -9.31 29.49 9.90
C PRO A 188 -9.03 30.02 8.52
N GLY A 189 -9.92 29.64 7.59
CA GLY A 189 -9.61 29.50 6.18
C GLY A 189 -8.61 30.53 5.66
N LYS A 190 -7.47 30.04 5.15
CA LYS A 190 -6.84 30.76 4.04
C LYS A 190 -7.88 30.73 2.93
N SER A 191 -8.58 31.85 2.76
CA SER A 191 -9.56 32.03 1.71
C SER A 191 -8.99 31.54 0.38
N PRO A 192 -9.80 30.98 -0.53
CA PRO A 192 -9.34 30.62 -1.86
C PRO A 192 -9.13 31.92 -2.68
N GLN A 193 -8.13 32.71 -2.32
CA GLN A 193 -7.48 33.56 -3.30
C GLN A 193 -6.63 32.62 -4.14
N ALA A 194 -7.01 32.48 -5.41
CA ALA A 194 -6.23 31.74 -6.39
C ALA A 194 -4.73 32.07 -6.20
N PRO A 195 -3.84 31.07 -6.13
CA PRO A 195 -2.43 31.33 -5.89
C PRO A 195 -1.96 32.30 -6.97
N LEU A 196 -1.56 33.51 -6.55
CA LEU A 196 -1.01 34.53 -7.43
C LEU A 196 0.12 33.87 -8.23
N GLY A 197 0.05 33.99 -9.56
CA GLY A 197 1.12 33.51 -10.43
C GLY A 197 2.43 34.24 -10.10
N ALA A 198 3.54 33.71 -10.60
CA ALA A 198 4.88 34.25 -10.32
C ALA A 198 5.02 35.73 -10.72
N PHE A 199 4.22 36.21 -11.68
CA PHE A 199 4.20 37.60 -12.11
C PHE A 199 3.47 38.48 -11.09
N GLU A 200 2.29 38.05 -10.65
CA GLU A 200 1.45 38.76 -9.68
C GLU A 200 2.16 38.86 -8.33
N LYS A 201 2.89 37.83 -7.91
CA LYS A 201 3.77 37.88 -6.74
C LYS A 201 4.90 38.91 -6.89
N GLY A 202 5.49 39.02 -8.09
CA GLY A 202 6.48 40.03 -8.40
C GLY A 202 5.94 41.46 -8.33
N VAL A 203 4.72 41.68 -8.82
CA VAL A 203 4.01 42.98 -8.74
C VAL A 203 3.67 43.32 -7.29
N ALA A 204 3.16 42.36 -6.52
CA ALA A 204 2.86 42.55 -5.10
C ALA A 204 4.12 42.88 -4.29
N ALA A 205 5.23 42.18 -4.54
CA ALA A 205 6.52 42.45 -3.90
C ALA A 205 7.05 43.86 -4.25
N LEU A 206 6.88 44.31 -5.50
CA LEU A 206 7.24 45.67 -5.89
C LEU A 206 6.36 46.72 -5.20
N ALA A 207 5.06 46.49 -5.11
CA ALA A 207 4.13 47.39 -4.42
C ALA A 207 4.48 47.53 -2.93
N GLN A 208 4.78 46.40 -2.26
CA GLN A 208 5.24 46.38 -0.87
C GLN A 208 6.57 47.12 -0.69
N TYR A 209 7.55 46.86 -1.55
CA TYR A 209 8.84 47.53 -1.50
C TYR A 209 8.69 49.05 -1.69
N LYS A 210 7.86 49.48 -2.65
CA LYS A 210 7.56 50.89 -2.90
C LYS A 210 6.85 51.54 -1.71
N ALA A 211 5.88 50.88 -1.11
CA ALA A 211 5.19 51.38 0.08
C ALA A 211 6.15 51.56 1.27
N ARG A 212 7.12 50.64 1.42
CA ARG A 212 8.11 50.66 2.50
C ARG A 212 9.25 51.67 2.29
N THR A 213 9.72 51.82 1.05
CA THR A 213 10.94 52.60 0.75
C THR A 213 10.68 53.91 0.01
N GLY A 214 9.46 54.10 -0.51
CA GLY A 214 9.12 55.20 -1.40
C GLY A 214 9.75 55.11 -2.80
N SER A 215 10.53 54.06 -3.09
CA SER A 215 11.29 53.91 -4.33
C SER A 215 10.93 52.62 -5.07
N VAL A 216 11.09 52.65 -6.40
CA VAL A 216 10.99 51.46 -7.28
C VAL A 216 12.36 50.98 -7.75
N THR A 217 13.44 51.60 -7.26
CA THR A 217 14.82 51.21 -7.54
C THR A 217 15.24 50.13 -6.56
N VAL A 218 15.25 48.89 -7.03
CA VAL A 218 15.54 47.70 -6.21
C VAL A 218 16.92 47.14 -6.57
N PRO A 219 17.83 46.93 -5.60
CA PRO A 219 19.10 46.24 -5.84
C PRO A 219 18.89 44.85 -6.44
N ARG A 220 19.76 44.43 -7.38
CA ARG A 220 19.62 43.13 -8.09
C ARG A 220 19.51 41.92 -7.16
N ALA A 221 20.23 41.93 -6.03
CA ALA A 221 20.25 40.85 -5.05
C ALA A 221 19.11 40.92 -4.01
N HIS A 222 18.25 41.94 -4.07
CA HIS A 222 17.20 42.14 -3.08
C HIS A 222 16.13 41.05 -3.14
N VAL A 223 15.77 40.53 -1.97
CA VAL A 223 14.68 39.57 -1.77
C VAL A 223 13.63 40.25 -0.89
N GLU A 224 12.38 40.26 -1.34
CA GLU A 224 11.24 40.80 -0.59
C GLU A 224 10.39 39.63 -0.10
N ALA A 225 10.16 39.56 1.21
CA ALA A 225 9.27 38.59 1.83
C ALA A 225 7.83 39.13 1.85
N LEU A 226 6.88 38.37 1.33
CA LEU A 226 5.46 38.71 1.30
C LEU A 226 4.73 38.19 2.56
N PRO A 227 3.57 38.76 2.93
CA PRO A 227 2.79 38.33 4.11
C PRO A 227 2.26 36.89 4.04
N ASP A 228 2.25 36.28 2.85
CA ASP A 228 1.89 34.88 2.64
C ASP A 228 3.03 33.90 2.99
N GLY A 229 4.20 34.43 3.39
CA GLY A 229 5.41 33.67 3.72
C GLY A 229 6.29 33.36 2.51
N SER A 230 5.93 33.84 1.30
CA SER A 230 6.74 33.63 0.10
C SER A 230 7.82 34.69 -0.08
N GLU A 231 8.98 34.29 -0.60
CA GLU A 231 10.09 35.19 -0.89
C GLU A 231 10.22 35.43 -2.40
N VAL A 232 10.32 36.69 -2.79
CA VAL A 232 10.48 37.11 -4.19
C VAL A 232 11.83 37.78 -4.36
N LYS A 233 12.69 37.23 -5.23
CA LYS A 233 13.93 37.88 -5.70
C LYS A 233 13.60 39.09 -6.57
N LEU A 234 13.15 40.18 -5.94
CA LEU A 234 12.52 41.33 -6.60
C LEU A 234 13.47 42.01 -7.61
N GLY A 235 14.76 42.12 -7.28
CA GLY A 235 15.75 42.67 -8.21
C GLY A 235 15.93 41.83 -9.48
N VAL A 236 15.85 40.51 -9.36
CA VAL A 236 15.90 39.57 -10.51
C VAL A 236 14.60 39.63 -11.31
N PHE A 237 13.44 39.70 -10.64
CA PHE A 237 12.13 39.86 -11.29
C PHE A 237 12.09 41.11 -12.16
N LEU A 238 12.48 42.28 -11.64
CA LEU A 238 12.49 43.52 -12.41
C LEU A 238 13.45 43.47 -13.61
N SER A 239 14.66 42.92 -13.41
CA SER A 239 15.64 42.75 -14.49
C SER A 239 15.11 41.86 -15.61
N ASN A 240 14.47 40.73 -15.25
CA ASN A 240 13.92 39.79 -16.21
C ASN A 240 12.70 40.37 -16.94
N SER A 241 11.80 41.03 -16.22
CA SER A 241 10.61 41.69 -16.78
C SER A 241 11.01 42.80 -17.76
N LYS A 242 12.03 43.61 -17.44
CA LYS A 242 12.58 44.63 -18.35
C LYS A 242 13.20 44.02 -19.60
N SER A 243 13.99 42.94 -19.46
CA SER A 243 14.62 42.26 -20.60
C SER A 243 13.62 41.58 -21.54
N ARG A 244 12.47 41.15 -21.01
CA ARG A 244 11.42 40.45 -21.74
C ARG A 244 10.22 41.35 -22.02
N ARG A 245 10.38 42.68 -22.00
CA ARG A 245 9.31 43.66 -22.20
C ARG A 245 8.44 43.32 -23.42
N ALA A 246 9.06 42.99 -24.56
CA ALA A 246 8.38 42.64 -25.81
C ALA A 246 7.50 41.37 -25.75
N LYS A 247 7.64 40.55 -24.70
CA LYS A 247 6.87 39.32 -24.48
C LYS A 247 5.80 39.47 -23.39
N LEU A 248 5.69 40.64 -22.77
CA LEU A 248 4.66 40.92 -21.76
C LEU A 248 3.38 41.40 -22.46
N THR A 249 2.24 40.95 -21.96
CA THR A 249 0.93 41.44 -22.40
C THR A 249 0.71 42.88 -21.96
N ALA A 250 -0.19 43.61 -22.63
CA ALA A 250 -0.51 44.99 -22.30
C ALA A 250 -0.93 45.16 -20.82
N ASP A 251 -1.76 44.25 -20.29
CA ASP A 251 -2.19 44.26 -18.89
C ASP A 251 -1.02 44.15 -17.89
N LYS A 252 0.00 43.36 -18.23
CA LYS A 252 1.20 43.17 -17.39
C LYS A 252 2.09 44.40 -17.41
N LEU A 253 2.20 45.08 -18.55
CA LEU A 253 2.92 46.33 -18.68
C LEU A 253 2.21 47.46 -17.92
N ALA A 254 0.88 47.55 -18.05
CA ALA A 254 0.06 48.51 -17.32
C ALA A 254 0.19 48.34 -15.78
N ALA A 255 0.20 47.10 -15.29
CA ALA A 255 0.39 46.82 -13.86
C ALA A 255 1.76 47.31 -13.33
N LEU A 256 2.82 47.15 -14.11
CA LEU A 256 4.17 47.63 -13.74
C LEU A 256 4.30 49.15 -13.89
N ALA A 257 3.70 49.73 -14.92
CA ALA A 257 3.66 51.17 -15.14
C ALA A 257 2.88 51.89 -14.02
N GLY A 258 1.74 51.35 -13.58
CA GLY A 258 0.96 51.88 -12.46
C GLY A 258 1.71 51.90 -11.13
N LEU A 259 2.72 51.03 -10.98
CA LEU A 259 3.63 51.07 -9.83
C LEU A 259 4.78 52.07 -9.97
N GLY A 260 4.90 52.78 -11.09
CA GLY A 260 5.89 53.83 -11.32
C GLY A 260 7.15 53.36 -12.05
N LEU A 261 7.09 52.22 -12.76
CA LEU A 261 8.17 51.81 -13.65
C LEU A 261 8.00 52.46 -15.03
N GLU A 262 8.76 53.52 -15.28
CA GLU A 262 8.70 54.30 -16.53
C GLU A 262 8.98 53.47 -17.78
N TRP A 263 9.88 52.49 -17.69
CA TRP A 263 10.18 51.59 -18.81
C TRP A 263 9.03 50.64 -19.13
N ALA A 264 7.98 50.56 -18.32
CA ALA A 264 6.80 49.74 -18.61
C ALA A 264 5.65 50.58 -19.21
N ALA A 265 5.70 51.91 -19.13
CA ALA A 265 4.72 52.78 -19.77
C ALA A 265 4.91 52.78 -21.30
N GLU A 266 3.81 52.85 -22.06
CA GLU A 266 3.88 53.09 -23.51
C GLU A 266 4.43 54.50 -23.73
N GLU A 267 5.44 54.65 -24.61
CA GLU A 267 5.90 55.96 -25.06
C GLU A 267 4.76 56.62 -25.86
N GLY A 268 4.00 57.52 -25.22
CA GLY A 268 2.92 58.22 -25.92
C GLY A 268 1.90 58.94 -25.03
N ALA A 269 2.36 59.82 -24.13
CA ALA A 269 1.56 60.95 -23.64
C ALA A 269 2.48 61.97 -22.96
N ALA A 270 3.17 62.76 -23.79
CA ALA A 270 3.61 64.11 -23.45
C ALA A 270 2.64 65.10 -24.12
#